data_AF-A0A9E4JL00-F1
#
_entry.id   AF-A0A9E4JL00-F1
#
_cell.length_a   1.000
_cell.length_b   1.000
_cell.length_c   1.000
_cell.angle_alpha   90.00
_cell.angle_beta   90.00
_cell.angle_gamma   90.00
#
_symmetry.space_group_name_H-M   'P 1'
#
loop_
_entity.id
_entity.type
_entity.pdbx_description
1 polymer ?
#
loop_
_entity_poly.entity_id
_entity_poly.type
_entity_poly.pdbx_seq_one_letter_code
_entity_poly.pdbx_strand_id
1 'polypeptide(L)'
;MSTTSRSHRFSPWFTPLPGADRTLRFTTKAVALVALVAFGGTGCLSDRYRIPDDELARQAELPPSARGQRLRVVQSIGERAAPPLNYGAPPATAYGAPANAYGGPVDAYGAPVHAYGAPPQSNVHVGVMLGANLGPGPRYAAPPPPPQTVVASPPRAGAPAGAPAGGSPSPAPAGPSSGFRSGSGGSKSSGNSTSDAKALAALVVLAAAGAAIGAVATEGARFDGAVVVAPNHPVYLTEASGAVRVQPLDSLTPADLAGVSRAEISDAEAAGLLRLERAPLNRRGFSFKLEGGSVTTRVQDQHVSGAGANIQLGYFLTRNLGLMLTSTLTGGQAPQAGGYFRSQIGGELQAFLPPLGPVHLGGYGGVAALNTEIDDAGRQRATALGAGGLLEIELTTRLALSLRVGGTWSQPSGGSFEAEGLDLLAGVAIY
;
A
#
# COMPACT_ATOMS: atom_id res chain seq x y z
N MET A 1 48.16 -10.97 -57.77
CA MET A 1 47.58 -10.18 -56.67
C MET A 1 46.20 -9.71 -57.10
N SER A 2 45.14 -10.32 -56.60
CA SER A 2 43.75 -9.91 -56.83
C SER A 2 43.04 -9.97 -55.48
N THR A 3 42.67 -8.80 -54.96
CA THR A 3 42.03 -8.62 -53.66
C THR A 3 40.52 -8.62 -53.84
N THR A 4 39.87 -9.71 -53.43
CA THR A 4 38.41 -9.83 -53.43
C THR A 4 37.83 -9.13 -52.19
N SER A 5 37.24 -7.96 -52.41
CA SER A 5 36.45 -7.21 -51.42
C SER A 5 35.16 -7.96 -51.11
N ARG A 6 35.03 -8.45 -49.87
CA ARG A 6 33.83 -9.14 -49.37
C ARG A 6 33.01 -8.15 -48.55
N SER A 7 31.88 -7.71 -49.10
CA SER A 7 30.94 -6.82 -48.43
C SER A 7 30.17 -7.57 -47.34
N HIS A 8 30.42 -7.23 -46.08
CA HIS A 8 29.61 -7.68 -44.95
C HIS A 8 28.27 -6.94 -44.98
N ARG A 9 27.21 -7.60 -45.46
CA ARG A 9 25.83 -7.13 -45.23
C ARG A 9 25.50 -7.37 -43.76
N PHE A 10 25.40 -6.28 -43.00
CA PHE A 10 24.72 -6.26 -41.71
C PHE A 10 23.26 -6.70 -41.92
N SER A 11 22.93 -7.93 -41.50
CA SER A 11 21.55 -8.37 -41.37
C SER A 11 21.00 -7.86 -40.04
N PRO A 12 19.86 -7.16 -40.00
CA PRO A 12 19.26 -6.71 -38.74
C PRO A 12 18.73 -7.92 -37.96
N TRP A 13 19.30 -8.17 -36.79
CA TRP A 13 19.04 -9.30 -35.89
C TRP A 13 17.71 -9.23 -35.10
N PHE A 14 16.71 -8.51 -35.59
CA PHE A 14 15.40 -8.46 -34.93
C PHE A 14 14.28 -8.76 -35.94
N THR A 15 14.12 -10.04 -36.25
CA THR A 15 12.81 -10.53 -36.71
C THR A 15 11.99 -10.87 -35.46
N PRO A 16 10.87 -10.17 -35.19
CA PRO A 16 10.00 -10.52 -34.08
C PRO A 16 9.45 -11.93 -34.30
N LEU A 17 9.61 -12.80 -33.29
CA LEU A 17 9.15 -14.18 -33.33
C LEU A 17 7.64 -14.24 -33.64
N PRO A 18 7.19 -15.04 -34.61
CA PRO A 18 5.77 -15.22 -34.91
C PRO A 18 5.08 -15.90 -33.72
N GLY A 19 4.35 -15.13 -32.93
CA GLY A 19 3.65 -15.59 -31.72
C GLY A 19 3.61 -14.56 -30.58
N ALA A 20 4.49 -13.56 -30.59
CA ALA A 20 4.57 -12.54 -29.54
C ALA A 20 3.34 -11.61 -29.45
N ASP A 21 2.52 -11.52 -30.51
CA ASP A 21 1.46 -10.51 -30.61
C ASP A 21 0.20 -10.83 -29.77
N ARG A 22 0.00 -12.09 -29.34
CA ARG A 22 -1.13 -12.45 -28.45
C ARG A 22 -0.83 -12.24 -26.98
N THR A 23 0.37 -12.61 -26.54
CA THR A 23 0.81 -12.40 -25.15
C THR A 23 0.90 -10.92 -24.83
N LEU A 24 1.48 -10.10 -25.73
CA LEU A 24 1.61 -8.66 -25.53
C LEU A 24 0.26 -7.95 -25.31
N ARG A 25 -0.79 -8.34 -26.06
CA ARG A 25 -2.14 -7.74 -25.93
C ARG A 25 -2.82 -8.09 -24.61
N PHE A 26 -2.53 -9.26 -24.03
CA PHE A 26 -3.04 -9.65 -22.72
C PHE A 26 -2.34 -8.89 -21.59
N THR A 27 -1.01 -8.76 -21.65
CA THR A 27 -0.24 -8.04 -20.64
C THR A 27 -0.63 -6.58 -20.57
N THR A 28 -0.84 -5.91 -21.71
CA THR A 28 -1.24 -4.50 -21.74
C THR A 28 -2.61 -4.27 -21.10
N LYS A 29 -3.57 -5.17 -21.29
CA LYS A 29 -4.90 -5.07 -20.65
C LYS A 29 -4.83 -5.30 -19.15
N ALA A 30 -4.02 -6.27 -18.70
CA ALA A 30 -3.83 -6.55 -17.28
C ALA A 30 -3.12 -5.39 -16.56
N VAL A 31 -2.07 -4.82 -17.16
CA VAL A 31 -1.38 -3.63 -16.64
C VAL A 31 -2.32 -2.43 -16.58
N ALA A 32 -3.13 -2.19 -17.62
CA ALA A 32 -4.10 -1.11 -17.61
C ALA A 32 -5.17 -1.27 -16.52
N LEU A 33 -5.64 -2.50 -16.26
CA LEU A 33 -6.59 -2.79 -15.18
C LEU A 33 -5.96 -2.56 -13.80
N VAL A 34 -4.72 -3.03 -13.60
CA VAL A 34 -3.97 -2.82 -12.35
C VAL A 34 -3.75 -1.32 -12.10
N ALA A 35 -3.36 -0.57 -13.13
CA ALA A 35 -3.24 0.88 -13.04
C ALA A 35 -4.58 1.55 -12.71
N LEU A 36 -5.68 1.14 -13.36
CA LEU A 36 -7.00 1.70 -13.11
C LEU A 36 -7.49 1.41 -11.68
N VAL A 37 -7.23 0.22 -11.15
CA VAL A 37 -7.55 -0.13 -9.75
C VAL A 37 -6.68 0.67 -8.78
N ALA A 38 -5.39 0.82 -9.08
CA ALA A 38 -4.47 1.63 -8.27
C ALA A 38 -4.88 3.11 -8.22
N PHE A 39 -5.26 3.70 -9.35
CA PHE A 39 -5.67 5.11 -9.44
C PHE A 39 -7.12 5.34 -8.96
N GLY A 40 -8.01 4.37 -9.12
CA GLY A 40 -9.38 4.45 -8.59
C GLY A 40 -9.46 4.29 -7.07
N GLY A 41 -8.43 3.69 -6.46
CA GLY A 41 -8.34 3.41 -5.03
C GLY A 41 -7.79 4.55 -4.17
N THR A 42 -7.37 5.68 -4.75
CA THR A 42 -7.01 6.88 -3.98
C THR A 42 -8.27 7.55 -3.45
N GLY A 43 -8.96 6.88 -2.53
CA GLY A 43 -10.07 7.47 -1.78
C GLY A 43 -9.58 8.75 -1.12
N CYS A 44 -10.40 9.80 -1.17
CA CYS A 44 -10.12 11.01 -0.41
C CYS A 44 -9.96 10.61 1.06
N LEU A 45 -8.77 10.86 1.62
CA LEU A 45 -8.55 10.72 3.05
C LEU A 45 -9.63 11.53 3.79
N SER A 46 -10.28 10.89 4.76
CA SER A 46 -11.27 11.59 5.58
C SER A 46 -10.55 12.61 6.47
N ASP A 47 -11.19 13.75 6.71
CA ASP A 47 -10.81 14.72 7.74
C ASP A 47 -11.21 14.24 9.15
N ARG A 48 -11.86 13.07 9.26
CA ARG A 48 -12.25 12.46 10.53
C ARG A 48 -11.25 11.44 11.04
N TYR A 49 -11.07 11.48 12.34
CA TYR A 49 -10.16 10.61 13.07
C TYR A 49 -10.89 10.00 14.24
N ARG A 50 -10.86 8.67 14.31
CA ARG A 50 -11.38 7.91 15.42
C ARG A 50 -10.44 8.02 16.62
N ILE A 51 -11.01 8.29 17.79
CA ILE A 51 -10.31 8.16 19.08
C ILE A 51 -10.49 6.70 19.56
N PRO A 52 -9.43 5.95 19.86
CA PRO A 52 -9.54 4.63 20.48
C PRO A 52 -10.27 4.68 21.83
N ASP A 53 -11.02 3.63 22.17
CA ASP A 53 -11.91 3.65 23.34
C ASP A 53 -11.13 3.80 24.66
N ASP A 54 -9.95 3.16 24.76
CA ASP A 54 -9.02 3.28 25.90
C ASP A 54 -8.46 4.70 26.03
N GLU A 55 -8.14 5.31 24.90
CA GLU A 55 -7.67 6.68 24.85
C GLU A 55 -8.78 7.67 25.25
N LEU A 56 -10.00 7.46 24.78
CA LEU A 56 -11.15 8.30 25.14
C LEU A 56 -11.44 8.23 26.65
N ALA A 57 -11.38 7.04 27.24
CA ALA A 57 -11.51 6.84 28.68
C ALA A 57 -10.42 7.59 29.45
N ARG A 58 -9.15 7.47 29.02
CA ARG A 58 -8.03 8.22 29.60
C ARG A 58 -8.27 9.73 29.55
N GLN A 59 -8.74 10.26 28.43
CA GLN A 59 -9.02 11.69 28.31
C GLN A 59 -10.14 12.14 29.27
N ALA A 60 -11.18 11.33 29.45
CA ALA A 60 -12.27 11.64 30.39
C ALA A 60 -11.81 11.69 31.87
N GLU A 61 -10.74 10.98 32.22
CA GLU A 61 -10.15 10.98 33.57
C GLU A 61 -9.18 12.16 33.81
N LEU A 62 -8.59 12.72 32.75
CA LEU A 62 -7.68 13.85 32.88
C LEU A 62 -8.42 15.14 33.29
N PRO A 63 -7.76 16.06 34.02
CA PRO A 63 -8.30 17.40 34.27
C PRO A 63 -8.67 18.08 32.94
N PRO A 64 -9.80 18.83 32.87
CA PRO A 64 -10.28 19.45 31.62
C PRO A 64 -9.20 20.19 30.81
N SER A 65 -8.34 20.95 31.47
CA SER A 65 -7.26 21.74 30.82
C SER A 65 -6.10 20.89 30.27
N ALA A 66 -5.95 19.65 30.70
CA ALA A 66 -4.91 18.72 30.25
C ALA A 66 -5.36 17.85 29.07
N ARG A 67 -6.65 17.86 28.74
CA ARG A 67 -7.21 17.04 27.67
C ARG A 67 -6.81 17.57 26.31
N GLY A 68 -6.65 16.66 25.35
CA GLY A 68 -6.25 17.00 23.99
C GLY A 68 -4.77 17.37 23.82
N GLN A 69 -3.98 17.50 24.91
CA GLN A 69 -2.54 17.80 24.82
C GLN A 69 -1.73 16.70 24.14
N ARG A 70 -2.21 15.45 24.23
CA ARG A 70 -1.67 14.30 23.53
C ARG A 70 -2.79 13.28 23.40
N LEU A 71 -3.48 13.32 22.27
CA LEU A 71 -4.63 12.48 21.95
C LEU A 71 -4.22 11.46 20.90
N ARG A 72 -4.39 10.16 21.16
CA ARG A 72 -4.20 9.15 20.11
C ARG A 72 -5.40 9.11 19.19
N VAL A 73 -5.17 9.15 17.89
CA VAL A 73 -6.24 9.10 16.87
C VAL A 73 -5.85 8.22 15.68
N VAL A 74 -6.86 7.67 15.01
CA VAL A 74 -6.73 6.84 13.80
C VAL A 74 -7.64 7.39 12.71
N GLN A 75 -7.06 7.73 11.56
CA GLN A 75 -7.81 8.30 10.45
C GLN A 75 -8.77 7.28 9.83
N SER A 76 -10.04 7.68 9.69
CA SER A 76 -11.09 6.88 9.05
C SER A 76 -10.93 6.88 7.53
N ILE A 77 -11.28 5.76 6.85
CA ILE A 77 -11.32 5.68 5.37
C ILE A 77 -12.78 5.76 4.92
N GLY A 78 -13.03 6.52 3.85
CA GLY A 78 -14.24 6.35 3.04
C GLY A 78 -15.48 7.11 3.51
N GLU A 79 -15.52 7.59 4.75
CA GLU A 79 -16.57 8.49 5.21
C GLU A 79 -16.20 9.93 4.81
N ARG A 80 -16.84 10.43 3.75
CA ARG A 80 -16.80 11.85 3.39
C ARG A 80 -17.63 12.59 4.43
N ALA A 81 -17.03 13.53 5.15
CA ALA A 81 -17.75 14.29 6.15
C ALA A 81 -18.97 14.97 5.52
N ALA A 82 -20.10 14.93 6.23
CA ALA A 82 -21.15 15.91 6.03
C ALA A 82 -20.54 17.32 6.19
N PRO A 83 -21.07 18.35 5.52
CA PRO A 83 -20.57 19.72 5.67
C PRO A 83 -20.41 20.07 7.15
N PRO A 84 -19.34 20.80 7.53
CA PRO A 84 -19.11 21.16 8.92
C PRO A 84 -20.38 21.80 9.49
N LEU A 85 -20.83 21.29 10.63
CA LEU A 85 -21.97 21.88 11.31
C LEU A 85 -21.56 23.28 11.73
N ASN A 86 -22.26 24.29 11.21
CA ASN A 86 -22.05 25.68 11.58
C ASN A 86 -22.62 25.88 12.98
N TYR A 87 -21.86 25.46 14.00
CA TYR A 87 -22.09 25.88 15.37
C TYR A 87 -21.86 27.38 15.36
N GLY A 88 -22.95 28.16 15.34
CA GLY A 88 -22.89 29.62 15.34
C GLY A 88 -21.82 30.05 16.31
N ALA A 89 -20.88 30.88 15.83
CA ALA A 89 -19.66 31.23 16.55
C ALA A 89 -19.99 31.42 18.04
N PRO A 90 -19.29 30.74 18.96
CA PRO A 90 -19.57 30.87 20.38
C PRO A 90 -19.65 32.37 20.69
N PRO A 91 -20.66 32.82 21.45
CA PRO A 91 -20.81 34.24 21.76
C PRO A 91 -19.45 34.70 22.24
N ALA A 92 -18.91 35.76 21.62
CA ALA A 92 -17.59 36.26 21.91
C ALA A 92 -17.54 36.65 23.39
N THR A 93 -17.23 35.69 24.26
CA THR A 93 -16.87 35.97 25.63
C THR A 93 -15.61 36.76 25.49
N ALA A 94 -15.67 38.02 25.93
CA ALA A 94 -14.55 38.92 26.04
C ALA A 94 -13.51 38.31 26.99
N TYR A 95 -12.80 37.28 26.51
CA TYR A 95 -11.55 36.86 27.05
C TYR A 95 -10.58 37.96 26.62
N GLY A 96 -10.48 38.98 27.46
CA GLY A 96 -9.54 40.07 27.29
C GLY A 96 -8.15 39.45 27.20
N ALA A 97 -7.66 39.26 25.98
CA ALA A 97 -6.24 39.14 25.74
C ALA A 97 -5.59 40.34 26.44
N PRO A 98 -4.61 40.14 27.33
CA PRO A 98 -3.87 41.26 27.90
C PRO A 98 -3.14 41.96 26.75
N ALA A 99 -3.79 42.99 26.20
CA ALA A 99 -3.17 43.97 25.34
C ALA A 99 -2.32 44.84 26.27
N ASN A 100 -1.10 44.39 26.60
CA ASN A 100 -0.06 45.27 27.09
C ASN A 100 1.35 44.66 26.95
N ALA A 101 2.18 45.46 26.26
CA ALA A 101 3.64 45.57 26.40
C ALA A 101 4.53 44.47 25.81
N TYR A 102 4.78 44.55 24.50
CA TYR A 102 6.15 44.37 24.00
C TYR A 102 6.42 45.28 22.79
N GLY A 103 6.39 46.59 23.03
CA GLY A 103 7.01 47.58 22.18
C GLY A 103 8.38 47.92 22.75
N GLY A 104 9.43 47.32 22.21
CA GLY A 104 10.82 47.70 22.45
C GLY A 104 11.55 47.82 21.11
N PRO A 105 12.12 48.98 20.77
CA PRO A 105 12.98 49.11 19.59
C PRO A 105 14.33 48.46 19.91
N VAL A 106 14.77 47.54 19.07
CA VAL A 106 16.18 47.13 19.05
C VAL A 106 16.75 47.41 17.67
N ASP A 107 17.53 48.48 17.66
CA ASP A 107 18.42 48.88 16.61
C ASP A 107 19.38 47.77 16.19
N ALA A 108 19.78 47.91 14.93
CA ALA A 108 20.90 47.27 14.26
C ALA A 108 22.06 46.82 15.17
N TYR A 109 22.36 45.52 15.11
CA TYR A 109 23.71 45.04 15.30
C TYR A 109 24.05 44.04 14.18
N GLY A 110 24.87 44.50 13.24
CA GLY A 110 25.46 43.66 12.22
C GLY A 110 26.46 42.68 12.83
N ALA A 111 26.49 41.46 12.30
CA ALA A 111 27.57 40.51 12.56
C ALA A 111 27.97 39.82 11.24
N PRO A 112 29.27 39.50 11.07
CA PRO A 112 29.90 39.30 9.77
C PRO A 112 29.70 37.89 9.21
N VAL A 113 29.59 37.83 7.89
CA VAL A 113 29.64 36.60 7.07
C VAL A 113 31.05 36.03 7.10
N HIS A 114 31.25 34.93 7.84
CA HIS A 114 32.41 34.05 7.64
C HIS A 114 31.97 32.84 6.83
N ALA A 115 32.37 32.84 5.56
CA ALA A 115 32.30 31.68 4.68
C ALA A 115 33.39 30.67 5.08
N TYR A 116 32.98 29.50 5.59
CA TYR A 116 33.84 28.33 5.67
C TYR A 116 33.63 27.46 4.42
N GLY A 117 34.68 27.32 3.61
CA GLY A 117 34.72 26.41 2.48
C GLY A 117 34.73 24.95 2.92
N ALA A 118 33.92 24.13 2.25
CA ALA A 118 33.91 22.68 2.39
C ALA A 118 34.83 22.03 1.32
N PRO A 119 35.60 20.98 1.66
CA PRO A 119 36.44 20.26 0.71
C PRO A 119 35.63 19.30 -0.19
N PRO A 120 36.12 18.95 -1.39
CA PRO A 120 35.42 18.06 -2.30
C PRO A 120 35.53 16.60 -1.83
N GLN A 121 34.40 15.94 -1.61
CA GLN A 121 34.35 14.49 -1.45
C GLN A 121 33.66 13.85 -2.67
N SER A 122 34.47 13.14 -3.45
CA SER A 122 34.01 12.17 -4.43
C SER A 122 33.55 10.91 -3.72
N ASN A 123 32.26 10.58 -3.81
CA ASN A 123 31.73 9.25 -3.51
C ASN A 123 30.64 8.89 -4.52
N VAL A 124 30.86 7.77 -5.19
CA VAL A 124 29.97 7.13 -6.16
C VAL A 124 28.62 6.84 -5.50
N HIS A 125 27.56 7.45 -6.00
CA HIS A 125 26.17 7.10 -5.67
C HIS A 125 25.70 5.97 -6.58
N VAL A 126 25.42 4.80 -6.02
CA VAL A 126 24.48 3.85 -6.61
C VAL A 126 23.08 4.31 -6.19
N GLY A 127 22.49 5.19 -7.01
CA GLY A 127 21.14 5.68 -6.79
C GLY A 127 20.10 4.64 -7.21
N VAL A 128 19.41 4.04 -6.24
CA VAL A 128 18.04 3.58 -6.47
C VAL A 128 17.17 4.85 -6.41
N MET A 129 16.84 5.41 -7.57
CA MET A 129 15.92 6.54 -7.70
C MET A 129 14.49 6.08 -7.37
N LEU A 130 14.13 6.09 -6.09
CA LEU A 130 12.74 6.14 -5.62
C LEU A 130 12.43 7.63 -5.37
N GLY A 131 12.00 8.32 -6.43
CA GLY A 131 11.56 9.71 -6.34
C GLY A 131 10.25 9.85 -5.59
N ALA A 132 10.28 9.79 -4.26
CA ALA A 132 9.24 10.40 -3.45
C ALA A 132 9.47 11.91 -3.49
N ASN A 133 8.64 12.62 -4.26
CA ASN A 133 8.67 14.07 -4.34
C ASN A 133 8.17 14.66 -3.02
N LEU A 134 9.06 14.79 -2.03
CA LEU A 134 8.83 15.53 -0.78
C LEU A 134 9.02 17.02 -1.08
N GLY A 135 8.09 17.60 -1.84
CA GLY A 135 8.07 19.03 -2.10
C GLY A 135 7.92 19.84 -0.80
N PRO A 136 8.34 21.11 -0.78
CA PRO A 136 8.06 22.02 0.34
C PRO A 136 6.55 22.10 0.56
N GLY A 137 6.13 21.93 1.81
CA GLY A 137 4.72 21.91 2.20
C GLY A 137 3.94 23.13 1.69
N PRO A 138 2.61 23.00 1.55
CA PRO A 138 1.77 24.06 1.01
C PRO A 138 1.96 25.34 1.81
N ARG A 139 2.36 26.42 1.12
CA ARG A 139 2.23 27.77 1.65
C ARG A 139 0.74 28.07 1.69
N TYR A 140 0.19 28.23 2.89
CA TYR A 140 -1.18 28.68 3.07
C TYR A 140 -1.33 30.07 2.44
N ALA A 141 -2.06 30.15 1.33
CA ALA A 141 -2.59 31.42 0.84
C ALA A 141 -3.67 31.89 1.81
N ALA A 142 -3.70 33.20 2.08
CA ALA A 142 -4.78 33.81 2.85
C ALA A 142 -6.14 33.46 2.21
N PRO A 143 -7.17 33.13 3.00
CA PRO A 143 -8.48 32.77 2.47
C PRO A 143 -9.06 33.93 1.65
N PRO A 144 -9.71 33.64 0.49
CA PRO A 144 -10.39 34.66 -0.29
C PRO A 144 -11.53 35.29 0.55
N PRO A 145 -11.84 36.57 0.31
CA PRO A 145 -12.96 37.23 0.99
C PRO A 145 -14.28 36.52 0.67
N PRO A 146 -15.24 36.51 1.61
CA PRO A 146 -16.52 35.82 1.43
C PRO A 146 -17.28 36.38 0.22
N PRO A 147 -17.94 35.52 -0.57
CA PRO A 147 -18.74 35.95 -1.71
C PRO A 147 -19.92 36.82 -1.24
N GLN A 148 -20.12 37.94 -1.93
CA GLN A 148 -21.28 38.81 -1.71
C GLN A 148 -22.54 38.08 -2.18
N THR A 149 -23.50 37.91 -1.27
CA THR A 149 -24.83 37.35 -1.54
C THR A 149 -25.61 38.26 -2.50
N VAL A 150 -25.81 37.79 -3.73
CA VAL A 150 -26.80 38.36 -4.65
C VAL A 150 -28.17 37.79 -4.28
N VAL A 151 -29.08 38.67 -3.88
CA VAL A 151 -30.47 38.33 -3.53
C VAL A 151 -31.22 37.93 -4.81
N ALA A 152 -31.63 36.67 -4.90
CA ALA A 152 -32.48 36.17 -5.97
C ALA A 152 -33.97 36.34 -5.63
N SER A 153 -34.74 36.87 -6.58
CA SER A 153 -36.19 37.08 -6.50
C SER A 153 -36.99 35.78 -6.40
N PRO A 154 -38.18 35.78 -5.78
CA PRO A 154 -38.97 34.58 -5.53
C PRO A 154 -39.66 34.01 -6.80
N PRO A 155 -39.84 32.67 -6.89
CA PRO A 155 -40.50 32.03 -8.02
C PRO A 155 -42.03 32.12 -7.97
N ARG A 156 -42.61 32.22 -9.17
CA ARG A 156 -44.03 32.35 -9.49
C ARG A 156 -44.72 30.97 -9.48
N ALA A 157 -45.86 30.88 -8.80
CA ALA A 157 -46.71 29.70 -8.75
C ALA A 157 -47.49 29.48 -10.06
N GLY A 158 -47.66 28.22 -10.48
CA GLY A 158 -48.47 27.82 -11.63
C GLY A 158 -48.72 26.31 -11.72
N ALA A 159 -49.90 25.92 -11.22
CA ALA A 159 -50.86 24.84 -11.52
C ALA A 159 -50.54 23.58 -12.40
N PRO A 160 -51.35 22.49 -12.26
CA PRO A 160 -51.04 21.12 -12.69
C PRO A 160 -51.82 20.63 -13.93
N ALA A 161 -51.41 19.50 -14.53
CA ALA A 161 -52.28 18.43 -15.09
C ALA A 161 -51.48 17.42 -15.95
N GLY A 162 -51.84 16.14 -15.88
CA GLY A 162 -51.68 15.18 -17.01
C GLY A 162 -51.10 13.81 -16.68
N ALA A 163 -51.98 12.83 -16.42
CA ALA A 163 -51.76 11.42 -16.76
C ALA A 163 -52.20 11.20 -18.24
N PRO A 164 -51.74 10.16 -18.98
CA PRO A 164 -52.38 8.83 -18.86
C PRO A 164 -51.52 7.58 -19.22
N ALA A 165 -52.10 6.40 -18.93
CA ALA A 165 -52.10 5.08 -19.63
C ALA A 165 -50.79 4.56 -20.29
N GLY A 166 -50.35 3.31 -20.13
CA GLY A 166 -51.07 2.02 -20.19
C GLY A 166 -50.42 1.16 -21.31
N GLY A 167 -50.00 -0.08 -21.02
CA GLY A 167 -49.39 -0.96 -22.03
C GLY A 167 -49.01 -2.35 -21.51
N SER A 168 -49.65 -3.37 -22.08
CA SER A 168 -49.82 -4.77 -21.65
C SER A 168 -48.63 -5.72 -21.91
N PRO A 169 -48.63 -6.95 -21.32
CA PRO A 169 -47.59 -7.97 -21.51
C PRO A 169 -47.91 -8.92 -22.69
N SER A 170 -46.88 -9.59 -23.22
CA SER A 170 -47.07 -10.70 -24.18
C SER A 170 -45.92 -11.72 -24.16
N PRO A 171 -46.17 -12.95 -24.65
CA PRO A 171 -45.77 -14.19 -23.97
C PRO A 171 -44.60 -14.94 -24.62
N ALA A 172 -44.13 -15.97 -23.91
CA ALA A 172 -43.18 -16.98 -24.36
C ALA A 172 -43.72 -17.85 -25.52
N PRO A 173 -42.81 -18.51 -26.26
CA PRO A 173 -43.09 -19.85 -26.74
C PRO A 173 -41.98 -20.88 -26.46
N ALA A 174 -42.46 -22.13 -26.48
CA ALA A 174 -41.83 -23.42 -26.26
C ALA A 174 -40.53 -23.73 -27.04
N GLY A 175 -39.77 -24.69 -26.51
CA GLY A 175 -38.51 -25.23 -27.07
C GLY A 175 -38.67 -26.07 -28.34
N PRO A 176 -37.58 -26.72 -28.80
CA PRO A 176 -37.44 -28.14 -28.48
C PRO A 176 -35.99 -28.65 -28.28
N SER A 177 -35.95 -29.85 -27.70
CA SER A 177 -34.89 -30.85 -27.63
C SER A 177 -33.85 -30.88 -28.77
N SER A 178 -32.57 -31.02 -28.42
CA SER A 178 -31.60 -31.78 -29.23
C SER A 178 -30.42 -32.27 -28.38
N GLY A 179 -29.95 -33.47 -28.70
CA GLY A 179 -29.17 -34.33 -27.84
C GLY A 179 -27.74 -33.88 -27.52
N PHE A 180 -27.35 -34.08 -26.27
CA PHE A 180 -25.95 -34.09 -25.86
C PHE A 180 -25.26 -35.32 -26.44
N ARG A 181 -24.64 -35.17 -27.62
CA ARG A 181 -23.62 -36.09 -28.09
C ARG A 181 -22.34 -35.85 -27.29
N SER A 182 -22.05 -36.79 -26.39
CA SER A 182 -20.74 -37.00 -25.77
C SER A 182 -19.70 -37.27 -26.86
N GLY A 183 -19.09 -36.20 -27.36
CA GLY A 183 -17.94 -36.25 -28.25
C GLY A 183 -16.67 -36.35 -27.42
N SER A 184 -16.23 -37.57 -27.15
CA SER A 184 -14.87 -37.93 -26.71
C SER A 184 -13.86 -37.55 -27.80
N GLY A 185 -13.60 -36.25 -27.95
CA GLY A 185 -12.57 -35.71 -28.85
C GLY A 185 -11.21 -35.76 -28.16
N GLY A 186 -10.37 -36.71 -28.56
CA GLY A 186 -8.98 -36.82 -28.12
C GLY A 186 -8.20 -35.57 -28.48
N SER A 187 -8.00 -34.70 -27.49
CA SER A 187 -7.15 -33.52 -27.61
C SER A 187 -5.68 -33.94 -27.51
N LYS A 188 -5.10 -34.29 -28.67
CA LYS A 188 -3.65 -34.31 -28.88
C LYS A 188 -3.15 -32.86 -28.94
N SER A 189 -3.17 -32.16 -27.81
CA SER A 189 -2.58 -30.82 -27.67
C SER A 189 -1.26 -30.94 -26.90
N SER A 190 -0.25 -31.50 -27.58
CA SER A 190 1.16 -31.46 -27.19
C SER A 190 1.75 -30.09 -27.56
N GLY A 191 1.17 -29.01 -27.04
CA GLY A 191 1.57 -27.64 -27.33
C GLY A 191 1.83 -26.85 -26.05
N ASN A 192 3.11 -26.60 -25.75
CA ASN A 192 3.65 -25.60 -24.82
C ASN A 192 2.85 -25.32 -23.53
N SER A 193 2.73 -26.29 -22.63
CA SER A 193 2.26 -26.03 -21.25
C SER A 193 3.11 -24.97 -20.51
N THR A 194 4.34 -24.77 -20.96
CA THR A 194 5.31 -23.81 -20.40
C THR A 194 4.87 -22.36 -20.62
N SER A 195 4.23 -22.03 -21.75
CA SER A 195 3.78 -20.66 -22.01
C SER A 195 2.61 -20.28 -21.11
N ASP A 196 1.73 -21.23 -20.81
CA ASP A 196 0.54 -21.01 -19.99
C ASP A 196 0.91 -20.82 -18.51
N ALA A 197 1.86 -21.61 -18.00
CA ALA A 197 2.38 -21.44 -16.64
C ALA A 197 3.09 -20.10 -16.45
N LYS A 198 3.94 -19.69 -17.41
CA LYS A 198 4.61 -18.38 -17.40
C LYS A 198 3.60 -17.22 -17.44
N ALA A 199 2.55 -17.34 -18.28
CA ALA A 199 1.50 -16.33 -18.37
C ALA A 199 0.66 -16.22 -17.08
N LEU A 200 0.31 -17.35 -16.47
CA LEU A 200 -0.41 -17.38 -15.18
C LEU A 200 0.43 -16.76 -14.07
N ALA A 201 1.72 -17.10 -13.98
CA ALA A 201 2.63 -16.51 -13.00
C ALA A 201 2.74 -15.00 -13.15
N ALA A 202 2.90 -14.51 -14.40
CA ALA A 202 2.90 -13.07 -14.67
C ALA A 202 1.59 -12.40 -14.23
N LEU A 203 0.44 -13.03 -14.49
CA LEU A 203 -0.86 -12.53 -14.03
C LEU A 203 -0.95 -12.46 -12.50
N VAL A 204 -0.47 -13.48 -11.79
CA VAL A 204 -0.43 -13.51 -10.31
C VAL A 204 0.44 -12.39 -9.77
N VAL A 205 1.63 -12.17 -10.34
CA VAL A 205 2.52 -11.07 -9.94
C VAL A 205 1.85 -9.72 -10.18
N LEU A 206 1.21 -9.52 -11.35
CA LEU A 206 0.50 -8.29 -11.66
C LEU A 206 -0.68 -8.04 -10.71
N ALA A 207 -1.46 -9.07 -10.41
CA ALA A 207 -2.56 -8.98 -9.46
C ALA A 207 -2.06 -8.65 -8.04
N ALA A 208 -0.99 -9.31 -7.59
CA ALA A 208 -0.37 -9.04 -6.30
C ALA A 208 0.20 -7.62 -6.22
N ALA A 209 0.85 -7.15 -7.29
CA ALA A 209 1.32 -5.77 -7.41
C ALA A 209 0.17 -4.77 -7.36
N GLY A 210 -0.93 -5.03 -8.05
CA GLY A 210 -2.11 -4.17 -7.98
C GLY A 210 -2.71 -4.10 -6.58
N ALA A 211 -2.82 -5.25 -5.90
CA ALA A 211 -3.27 -5.29 -4.51
C ALA A 211 -2.31 -4.55 -3.57
N ALA A 212 -0.99 -4.73 -3.75
CA ALA A 212 0.03 -4.02 -2.97
C ALA A 212 -0.06 -2.51 -3.16
N ILE A 213 -0.14 -2.03 -4.40
CA ILE A 213 -0.24 -0.60 -4.70
C ILE A 213 -1.52 -0.01 -4.13
N GLY A 214 -2.65 -0.69 -4.30
CA GLY A 214 -3.94 -0.26 -3.72
C GLY A 214 -3.85 -0.16 -2.21
N ALA A 215 -3.33 -1.18 -1.54
CA ALA A 215 -3.15 -1.19 -0.09
C ALA A 215 -2.13 -0.15 0.40
N VAL A 216 -1.03 0.06 -0.31
CA VAL A 216 -0.06 1.14 -0.01
C VAL A 216 -0.73 2.50 -0.13
N ALA A 217 -1.54 2.73 -1.16
CA ALA A 217 -2.25 3.98 -1.35
C ALA A 217 -3.28 4.23 -0.22
N THR A 218 -4.02 3.20 0.20
CA THR A 218 -5.05 3.35 1.23
C THR A 218 -4.49 3.35 2.64
N GLU A 219 -3.55 2.46 2.97
CA GLU A 219 -2.98 2.33 4.32
C GLU A 219 -1.78 3.26 4.56
N GLY A 220 -0.98 3.53 3.53
CA GLY A 220 0.16 4.46 3.62
C GLY A 220 -0.28 5.90 3.84
N ALA A 221 -1.50 6.24 3.45
CA ALA A 221 -2.06 7.57 3.57
C ALA A 221 -2.70 7.83 4.95
N ARG A 222 -3.06 6.78 5.70
CA ARG A 222 -3.73 6.93 7.00
C ARG A 222 -2.77 7.47 8.04
N PHE A 223 -3.25 8.42 8.83
CA PHE A 223 -2.60 8.82 10.06
C PHE A 223 -3.10 7.96 11.23
N ASP A 224 -2.19 7.33 11.96
CA ASP A 224 -2.42 6.70 13.27
C ASP A 224 -1.28 7.14 14.17
N GLY A 225 -1.60 7.89 15.21
CA GLY A 225 -0.60 8.58 16.01
C GLY A 225 -1.19 9.53 17.04
N ALA A 226 -0.30 10.26 17.69
CA ALA A 226 -0.66 11.29 18.65
C ALA A 226 -0.88 12.64 17.96
N VAL A 227 -1.88 13.37 18.42
CA VAL A 227 -2.20 14.74 17.99
C VAL A 227 -2.39 15.65 19.20
N VAL A 228 -2.29 16.94 18.97
CA VAL A 228 -2.75 17.99 19.89
C VAL A 228 -4.03 18.60 19.32
N VAL A 229 -5.04 18.75 20.17
CA VAL A 229 -6.26 19.49 19.89
C VAL A 229 -6.57 20.41 21.06
N ALA A 230 -7.37 21.44 20.83
CA ALA A 230 -7.83 22.32 21.91
C ALA A 230 -8.69 21.52 22.92
N PRO A 231 -8.67 21.84 24.22
CA PRO A 231 -9.52 21.16 25.19
C PRO A 231 -11.01 21.25 24.84
N ASN A 232 -11.48 22.34 24.26
CA ASN A 232 -12.87 22.49 23.83
C ASN A 232 -13.19 21.91 22.43
N HIS A 233 -12.28 21.10 21.84
CA HIS A 233 -12.49 20.51 20.52
C HIS A 233 -13.73 19.59 20.53
N PRO A 234 -14.60 19.66 19.50
CA PRO A 234 -15.79 18.82 19.44
C PRO A 234 -15.44 17.35 19.24
N VAL A 235 -16.03 16.47 20.06
CA VAL A 235 -15.93 15.01 19.94
C VAL A 235 -17.30 14.45 19.57
N TYR A 236 -17.35 13.77 18.44
CA TYR A 236 -18.53 13.07 17.95
C TYR A 236 -18.62 11.69 18.59
N LEU A 237 -19.54 11.51 19.53
CA LEU A 237 -19.81 10.23 20.18
C LEU A 237 -20.98 9.55 19.47
N THR A 238 -20.73 8.39 18.88
CA THR A 238 -21.76 7.54 18.27
C THR A 238 -22.14 6.41 19.22
N GLU A 239 -23.39 6.37 19.62
CA GLU A 239 -23.94 5.33 20.48
C GLU A 239 -24.15 4.01 19.73
N ALA A 240 -24.34 2.90 20.44
CA ALA A 240 -24.67 1.61 19.85
C ALA A 240 -25.98 1.62 19.01
N SER A 241 -26.87 2.57 19.29
CA SER A 241 -28.11 2.82 18.52
C SER A 241 -27.85 3.48 17.16
N GLY A 242 -26.64 4.00 16.92
CA GLY A 242 -26.29 4.86 15.80
C GLY A 242 -26.59 6.34 16.01
N ALA A 243 -27.19 6.72 17.14
CA ALA A 243 -27.36 8.14 17.50
C ALA A 243 -25.99 8.80 17.69
N VAL A 244 -25.83 10.01 17.15
CA VAL A 244 -24.60 10.80 17.28
C VAL A 244 -24.87 11.99 18.17
N ARG A 245 -24.03 12.17 19.19
CA ARG A 245 -24.01 13.36 20.05
C ARG A 245 -22.63 14.00 20.01
N VAL A 246 -22.58 15.30 20.22
CA VAL A 246 -21.33 16.07 20.16
C VAL A 246 -21.05 16.64 21.54
N GLN A 247 -19.86 16.34 22.06
CA GLN A 247 -19.41 16.78 23.37
C GLN A 247 -18.04 17.43 23.25
N PRO A 248 -17.81 18.63 23.81
CA PRO A 248 -16.48 19.21 23.93
C PRO A 248 -15.54 18.28 24.73
N LEU A 249 -14.30 18.11 24.29
CA LEU A 249 -13.33 17.20 24.90
C LEU A 249 -13.07 17.51 26.39
N ASP A 250 -13.06 18.78 26.80
CA ASP A 250 -12.90 19.29 28.17
C ASP A 250 -14.11 19.03 29.07
N SER A 251 -15.27 18.75 28.48
CA SER A 251 -16.50 18.44 29.17
C SER A 251 -16.84 16.96 29.24
N LEU A 252 -16.08 16.09 28.55
CA LEU A 252 -16.27 14.64 28.60
C LEU A 252 -16.19 14.11 30.05
N THR A 253 -17.14 13.26 30.43
CA THR A 253 -17.11 12.54 31.70
C THR A 253 -17.10 11.03 31.46
N PRO A 254 -16.68 10.21 32.44
CA PRO A 254 -16.80 8.76 32.31
C PRO A 254 -18.24 8.29 32.06
N ALA A 255 -19.24 9.00 32.60
CA ALA A 255 -20.65 8.73 32.37
C ALA A 255 -21.03 8.94 30.89
N ASP A 256 -20.35 9.86 30.19
CA ASP A 256 -20.58 10.08 28.77
C ASP A 256 -20.13 8.91 27.89
N LEU A 257 -19.25 8.05 28.39
CA LEU A 257 -18.73 6.95 27.59
C LEU A 257 -19.65 5.72 27.62
N ALA A 258 -20.66 5.73 28.50
CA ALA A 258 -21.61 4.64 28.62
C ALA A 258 -22.43 4.47 27.32
N GLY A 259 -22.32 3.30 26.69
CA GLY A 259 -23.03 2.98 25.45
C GLY A 259 -22.44 3.61 24.18
N VAL A 260 -21.32 4.33 24.27
CA VAL A 260 -20.59 4.84 23.11
C VAL A 260 -19.89 3.69 22.41
N SER A 261 -20.14 3.55 21.10
CA SER A 261 -19.54 2.54 20.23
C SER A 261 -18.38 3.08 19.38
N ARG A 262 -18.35 4.40 19.16
CA ARG A 262 -17.32 5.08 18.38
C ARG A 262 -17.21 6.54 18.82
N ALA A 263 -15.98 7.05 18.92
CA ALA A 263 -15.73 8.47 19.10
C ALA A 263 -14.82 9.00 17.98
N GLU A 264 -15.15 10.17 17.43
CA GLU A 264 -14.39 10.80 16.35
C GLU A 264 -14.18 12.29 16.59
N ILE A 265 -13.13 12.84 15.98
CA ILE A 265 -12.88 14.28 15.86
C ILE A 265 -12.63 14.63 14.39
N SER A 266 -12.86 15.87 14.00
CA SER A 266 -12.51 16.40 12.67
C SER A 266 -11.34 17.39 12.73
N ASP A 267 -10.47 17.34 11.72
CA ASP A 267 -9.41 18.33 11.47
C ASP A 267 -9.95 19.65 10.87
N ALA A 268 -11.15 19.61 10.28
CA ALA A 268 -11.77 20.79 9.68
C ALA A 268 -12.48 21.70 10.70
N GLU A 269 -12.48 21.33 11.98
CA GLU A 269 -13.25 21.99 13.03
C GLU A 269 -12.36 22.67 14.08
N ALA A 270 -12.95 23.64 14.78
CA ALA A 270 -12.28 24.45 15.81
C ALA A 270 -10.94 25.04 15.32
N ALA A 271 -9.84 24.76 16.01
CA ALA A 271 -8.50 25.22 15.64
C ALA A 271 -7.72 24.20 14.77
N GLY A 272 -8.38 23.11 14.34
CA GLY A 272 -7.78 21.96 13.68
C GLY A 272 -7.03 21.03 14.65
N LEU A 273 -6.24 20.11 14.10
CA LEU A 273 -5.36 19.24 14.88
C LEU A 273 -3.89 19.42 14.48
N LEU A 274 -3.00 19.38 15.48
CA LEU A 274 -1.56 19.34 15.26
C LEU A 274 -1.04 17.92 15.43
N ARG A 275 -0.52 17.32 14.36
CA ARG A 275 0.08 15.98 14.42
C ARG A 275 1.42 16.02 15.14
N LEU A 276 1.60 15.17 16.15
CA LEU A 276 2.84 15.08 16.93
C LEU A 276 3.76 14.00 16.38
N GLU A 277 3.37 12.76 16.54
CA GLU A 277 4.15 11.58 16.18
C GLU A 277 3.22 10.47 15.69
N ARG A 278 3.71 9.64 14.79
CA ARG A 278 3.01 8.41 14.39
C ARG A 278 3.21 7.35 15.46
N ALA A 279 2.21 6.51 15.67
CA ALA A 279 2.40 5.31 16.46
C ALA A 279 3.37 4.36 15.73
N PRO A 280 4.12 3.52 16.45
CA PRO A 280 5.05 2.58 15.83
C PRO A 280 4.31 1.50 15.03
N LEU A 281 5.03 0.86 14.10
CA LEU A 281 4.55 -0.23 13.27
C LEU A 281 3.94 -1.37 14.11
N ASN A 282 2.65 -1.61 13.91
CA ASN A 282 1.91 -2.67 14.58
C ASN A 282 1.77 -3.86 13.65
N ARG A 283 2.68 -4.83 13.80
CA ARG A 283 2.65 -6.06 12.98
C ARG A 283 1.54 -7.03 13.36
N ARG A 284 0.97 -6.94 14.56
CA ARG A 284 0.07 -7.98 15.08
C ARG A 284 -1.21 -8.04 14.24
N GLY A 285 -1.48 -9.20 13.64
CA GLY A 285 -2.63 -9.40 12.78
C GLY A 285 -2.27 -10.05 11.46
N PHE A 286 -3.15 -9.90 10.48
CA PHE A 286 -2.92 -10.37 9.12
C PHE A 286 -1.80 -9.57 8.46
N SER A 287 -0.99 -10.23 7.64
CA SER A 287 0.08 -9.56 6.90
C SER A 287 0.09 -9.96 5.44
N PHE A 288 0.44 -8.99 4.59
CA PHE A 288 0.70 -9.21 3.18
C PHE A 288 2.01 -8.54 2.81
N LYS A 289 2.88 -9.26 2.10
CA LYS A 289 4.14 -8.72 1.58
C LYS A 289 4.26 -8.99 0.10
N LEU A 290 4.81 -8.02 -0.60
CA LEU A 290 5.21 -8.16 -1.99
C LEU A 290 6.62 -7.59 -2.15
N GLU A 291 7.54 -8.46 -2.54
CA GLU A 291 8.94 -8.13 -2.75
C GLU A 291 9.35 -8.52 -4.17
N GLY A 292 10.27 -7.76 -4.76
CA GLY A 292 10.86 -8.04 -6.06
C GLY A 292 12.35 -7.76 -6.05
N GLY A 293 13.11 -8.45 -6.90
CA GLY A 293 14.55 -8.25 -6.96
C GLY A 293 15.27 -9.33 -7.75
N SER A 294 16.50 -9.63 -7.33
CA SER A 294 17.36 -10.63 -7.96
C SER A 294 17.37 -11.90 -7.13
N VAL A 295 17.21 -13.04 -7.80
CA VAL A 295 17.30 -14.38 -7.22
C VAL A 295 18.34 -15.15 -8.02
N THR A 296 19.38 -15.63 -7.34
CA THR A 296 20.32 -16.59 -7.92
C THR A 296 19.79 -17.99 -7.67
N THR A 297 19.81 -18.84 -8.68
CA THR A 297 19.37 -20.23 -8.60
C THR A 297 20.33 -21.14 -9.36
N ARG A 298 20.40 -22.42 -8.98
CA ARG A 298 21.15 -23.42 -9.72
C ARG A 298 20.28 -23.98 -10.86
N VAL A 299 20.81 -23.97 -12.07
CA VAL A 299 20.22 -24.56 -13.28
C VAL A 299 21.33 -25.37 -13.96
N GLN A 300 21.14 -26.69 -14.08
CA GLN A 300 22.14 -27.60 -14.68
C GLN A 300 23.57 -27.35 -14.14
N ASP A 301 23.74 -27.33 -12.82
CA ASP A 301 25.02 -27.11 -12.14
C ASP A 301 25.65 -25.72 -12.28
N GLN A 302 24.96 -24.77 -12.91
CA GLN A 302 25.38 -23.38 -12.98
C GLN A 302 24.51 -22.49 -12.10
N HIS A 303 25.13 -21.59 -11.35
CA HIS A 303 24.40 -20.51 -10.69
C HIS A 303 24.07 -19.42 -11.71
N VAL A 304 22.78 -19.19 -11.91
CA VAL A 304 22.25 -18.17 -12.81
C VAL A 304 21.39 -17.20 -12.02
N SER A 305 21.47 -15.93 -12.37
CA SER A 305 20.66 -14.87 -11.74
C SER A 305 19.47 -14.52 -12.62
N GLY A 306 18.32 -14.31 -11.99
CA GLY A 306 17.09 -13.93 -12.66
C GLY A 306 16.29 -12.93 -11.84
N ALA A 307 15.26 -12.38 -12.47
CA ALA A 307 14.30 -11.54 -11.78
C ALA A 307 13.38 -12.42 -10.93
N GLY A 308 13.16 -12.03 -9.68
CA GLY A 308 12.28 -12.72 -8.75
C GLY A 308 11.20 -11.81 -8.19
N ALA A 309 10.05 -12.40 -7.88
CA ALA A 309 9.00 -11.82 -7.06
C ALA A 309 8.69 -12.79 -5.92
N ASN A 310 8.53 -12.27 -4.71
CA ASN A 310 8.12 -13.02 -3.53
C ASN A 310 6.83 -12.41 -2.98
N ILE A 311 5.79 -13.24 -2.90
CA ILE A 311 4.46 -12.88 -2.41
C ILE A 311 4.26 -13.63 -1.10
N GLN A 312 3.88 -12.92 -0.04
CA GLN A 312 3.64 -13.53 1.27
C GLN A 312 2.29 -13.12 1.82
N LEU A 313 1.62 -14.08 2.44
CA LEU A 313 0.34 -13.92 3.13
C LEU A 313 0.44 -14.63 4.47
N GLY A 314 0.15 -13.95 5.56
CA GLY A 314 0.38 -14.55 6.87
C GLY A 314 -0.33 -13.88 8.03
N TYR A 315 0.12 -14.26 9.22
CA TYR A 315 -0.39 -13.72 10.47
C TYR A 315 0.74 -13.59 11.50
N PHE A 316 0.82 -12.44 12.14
CA PHE A 316 1.73 -12.14 13.23
C PHE A 316 1.03 -12.35 14.57
N LEU A 317 1.46 -13.39 15.27
CA LEU A 317 0.96 -13.79 16.60
C LEU A 317 1.32 -12.74 17.65
N THR A 318 2.52 -12.18 17.54
CA THR A 318 3.02 -11.06 18.34
C THR A 318 3.53 -9.96 17.42
N ARG A 319 3.95 -8.81 17.96
CA ARG A 319 4.58 -7.75 17.14
C ARG A 319 5.91 -8.19 16.50
N ASN A 320 6.47 -9.32 16.94
CA ASN A 320 7.83 -9.74 16.62
C ASN A 320 7.89 -11.15 16.03
N LEU A 321 6.79 -11.91 16.01
CA LEU A 321 6.77 -13.30 15.55
C LEU A 321 5.56 -13.52 14.65
N GLY A 322 5.82 -13.96 13.42
CA GLY A 322 4.78 -14.21 12.42
C GLY A 322 5.01 -15.47 11.60
N LEU A 323 3.91 -16.02 11.12
CA LEU A 323 3.88 -17.18 10.23
C LEU A 323 3.32 -16.75 8.88
N MET A 324 4.03 -17.08 7.80
CA MET A 324 3.71 -16.67 6.44
C MET A 324 3.58 -17.89 5.54
N LEU A 325 2.57 -17.88 4.67
CA LEU A 325 2.60 -18.62 3.42
C LEU A 325 3.38 -17.78 2.40
N THR A 326 4.36 -18.38 1.73
CA THR A 326 5.21 -17.72 0.75
C THR A 326 5.08 -18.36 -0.63
N SER A 327 5.09 -17.51 -1.66
CA SER A 327 5.17 -17.89 -3.07
C SER A 327 6.28 -17.09 -3.75
N THR A 328 7.40 -17.73 -4.08
CA THR A 328 8.50 -17.11 -4.86
C THR A 328 8.38 -17.53 -6.32
N LEU A 329 8.44 -16.57 -7.23
CA LEU A 329 8.44 -16.77 -8.67
C LEU A 329 9.72 -16.16 -9.23
N THR A 330 10.50 -16.93 -9.98
CA THR A 330 11.76 -16.47 -10.58
C THR A 330 11.80 -16.82 -12.04
N GLY A 331 12.28 -15.91 -12.88
CA GLY A 331 12.53 -16.16 -14.29
C GLY A 331 13.85 -15.57 -14.73
N GLY A 332 14.53 -16.25 -15.66
CA GLY A 332 15.80 -15.79 -16.20
C GLY A 332 16.23 -16.55 -17.44
N GLN A 333 17.48 -16.33 -17.85
CA GLN A 333 18.13 -17.01 -18.96
C GLN A 333 19.42 -17.67 -18.44
N ALA A 334 19.62 -18.94 -18.81
CA ALA A 334 20.82 -19.71 -18.54
C ALA A 334 21.62 -19.88 -19.85
N PRO A 335 22.94 -19.65 -19.87
CA PRO A 335 23.74 -19.69 -21.10
C PRO A 335 23.64 -21.00 -21.89
N GLN A 336 23.42 -22.12 -21.20
CA GLN A 336 23.39 -23.47 -21.79
C GLN A 336 22.00 -24.11 -21.80
N ALA A 337 21.07 -23.60 -21.00
CA ALA A 337 19.77 -24.22 -20.74
C ALA A 337 18.57 -23.39 -21.25
N GLY A 338 18.84 -22.25 -21.90
CA GLY A 338 17.82 -21.34 -22.40
C GLY A 338 17.08 -20.62 -21.27
N GLY A 339 15.78 -20.38 -21.47
CA GLY A 339 14.94 -19.78 -20.46
C GLY A 339 14.64 -20.74 -19.31
N TYR A 340 14.58 -20.21 -18.10
CA TYR A 340 14.07 -20.96 -16.95
C TYR A 340 13.00 -20.18 -16.22
N PHE A 341 12.09 -20.93 -15.59
CA PHE A 341 11.08 -20.44 -14.69
C PHE A 341 11.05 -21.31 -13.44
N ARG A 342 11.09 -20.69 -12.27
CA ARG A 342 11.10 -21.37 -10.97
C ARG A 342 9.95 -20.82 -10.14
N SER A 343 9.24 -21.74 -9.48
CA SER A 343 8.18 -21.43 -8.54
C SER A 343 8.40 -22.17 -7.23
N GLN A 344 8.24 -21.48 -6.13
CA GLN A 344 8.33 -22.01 -4.79
C GLN A 344 7.06 -21.69 -4.04
N ILE A 345 6.48 -22.66 -3.34
CA ILE A 345 5.32 -22.44 -2.48
C ILE A 345 5.60 -23.13 -1.14
N GLY A 346 5.50 -22.39 -0.03
CA GLY A 346 5.94 -22.90 1.26
C GLY A 346 5.44 -22.10 2.45
N GLY A 347 5.88 -22.51 3.63
CA GLY A 347 5.65 -21.81 4.89
C GLY A 347 6.94 -21.20 5.42
N GLU A 348 6.84 -20.04 6.04
CA GLU A 348 7.97 -19.28 6.58
C GLU A 348 7.63 -18.73 7.96
N LEU A 349 8.57 -18.87 8.90
CA LEU A 349 8.53 -18.21 10.21
C LEU A 349 9.41 -16.96 10.15
N GLN A 350 8.87 -15.82 10.60
CA GLN A 350 9.60 -14.57 10.69
C GLN A 350 9.70 -14.12 12.15
N ALA A 351 10.90 -13.66 12.53
CA ALA A 351 11.16 -13.11 13.85
C ALA A 351 11.88 -11.76 13.74
N PHE A 352 11.45 -10.76 14.52
CA PHE A 352 12.06 -9.43 14.58
C PHE A 352 12.60 -9.13 15.97
N LEU A 353 13.75 -8.45 16.01
CA LEU A 353 14.30 -7.87 17.24
C LEU A 353 13.42 -6.71 17.74
N PRO A 354 13.59 -6.28 19.00
CA PRO A 354 12.99 -5.03 19.48
C PRO A 354 13.31 -3.86 18.53
N PRO A 355 12.36 -2.95 18.28
CA PRO A 355 12.52 -1.87 17.30
C PRO A 355 13.61 -0.87 17.71
N LEU A 356 14.39 -0.39 16.73
CA LEU A 356 15.38 0.69 16.88
C LEU A 356 14.84 1.95 16.21
N GLY A 357 13.79 2.52 16.79
CA GLY A 357 13.02 3.59 16.15
C GLY A 357 12.24 3.06 14.94
N PRO A 358 12.31 3.71 13.76
CA PRO A 358 11.59 3.27 12.55
C PRO A 358 12.25 2.06 11.85
N VAL A 359 13.43 1.63 12.32
CA VAL A 359 14.17 0.52 11.72
C VAL A 359 13.94 -0.75 12.51
N HIS A 360 13.60 -1.82 11.80
CA HIS A 360 13.38 -3.13 12.37
C HIS A 360 14.27 -4.15 11.69
N LEU A 361 14.98 -4.92 12.50
CA LEU A 361 15.85 -6.01 12.05
C LEU A 361 15.23 -7.33 12.45
N GLY A 362 15.27 -8.30 11.54
CA GLY A 362 14.71 -9.62 11.77
C GLY A 362 15.41 -10.68 10.94
N GLY A 363 14.88 -11.89 11.04
CA GLY A 363 15.27 -13.02 10.23
C GLY A 363 14.09 -13.90 9.92
N TYR A 364 14.29 -14.81 8.98
CA TYR A 364 13.28 -15.77 8.58
C TYR A 364 13.88 -17.16 8.35
N GLY A 365 13.02 -18.16 8.43
CA GLY A 365 13.33 -19.56 8.11
C GLY A 365 12.08 -20.29 7.65
N GLY A 366 12.19 -21.12 6.62
CA GLY A 366 11.03 -21.75 6.01
C GLY A 366 11.32 -23.01 5.21
N VAL A 367 10.24 -23.68 4.82
CA VAL A 367 10.25 -24.89 3.99
C VAL A 367 9.29 -24.69 2.82
N ALA A 368 9.66 -25.15 1.63
CA ALA A 368 8.87 -24.96 0.42
C ALA A 368 8.94 -26.16 -0.53
N ALA A 369 7.90 -26.34 -1.33
CA ALA A 369 7.94 -27.15 -2.53
C ALA A 369 8.47 -26.31 -3.69
N LEU A 370 9.48 -26.82 -4.38
CA LEU A 370 10.16 -26.19 -5.51
C LEU A 370 9.74 -26.86 -6.81
N ASN A 371 9.37 -26.07 -7.82
CA ASN A 371 9.27 -26.52 -9.20
C ASN A 371 10.11 -25.59 -10.10
N THR A 372 11.08 -26.17 -10.81
CA THR A 372 11.88 -25.47 -11.81
C THR A 372 11.58 -26.05 -13.17
N GLU A 373 11.31 -25.19 -14.15
CA GLU A 373 11.04 -25.55 -15.54
C GLU A 373 12.08 -24.87 -16.41
N ILE A 374 12.79 -25.68 -17.20
CA ILE A 374 13.92 -25.27 -18.04
C ILE A 374 13.56 -25.65 -19.46
N ASP A 375 13.64 -24.72 -20.40
CA ASP A 375 13.11 -24.88 -21.76
C ASP A 375 13.64 -26.17 -22.45
N ASP A 376 14.92 -26.52 -22.26
CA ASP A 376 15.54 -27.70 -22.88
C ASP A 376 15.74 -28.89 -21.93
N ALA A 377 15.61 -28.70 -20.61
CA ALA A 377 15.90 -29.73 -19.61
C ALA A 377 14.66 -30.29 -18.91
N GLY A 378 13.48 -29.73 -19.21
CA GLY A 378 12.21 -30.15 -18.63
C GLY A 378 11.99 -29.63 -17.21
N ARG A 379 11.15 -30.34 -16.45
CA ARG A 379 10.70 -29.94 -15.11
C ARG A 379 11.45 -30.71 -14.02
N GLN A 380 11.96 -29.99 -13.04
CA GLN A 380 12.57 -30.51 -11.82
C GLN A 380 11.69 -30.15 -10.61
N ARG A 381 11.61 -31.08 -9.65
CA ARG A 381 10.90 -30.90 -8.39
C ARG A 381 11.85 -31.17 -7.22
N ALA A 382 11.77 -30.36 -6.19
CA ALA A 382 12.55 -30.55 -4.98
C ALA A 382 11.80 -30.02 -3.75
N THR A 383 12.28 -30.40 -2.57
CA THR A 383 11.96 -29.70 -1.33
C THR A 383 13.05 -28.68 -1.06
N ALA A 384 12.67 -27.46 -0.70
CA ALA A 384 13.59 -26.37 -0.41
C ALA A 384 13.48 -25.92 1.06
N LEU A 385 14.61 -25.55 1.63
CA LEU A 385 14.75 -24.83 2.89
C LEU A 385 15.26 -23.43 2.57
N GLY A 386 14.71 -22.41 3.20
CA GLY A 386 15.16 -21.02 3.03
C GLY A 386 15.42 -20.38 4.38
N ALA A 387 16.44 -19.53 4.46
CA ALA A 387 16.71 -18.72 5.65
C ALA A 387 17.44 -17.43 5.28
N GLY A 388 17.24 -16.38 6.08
CA GLY A 388 17.88 -15.10 5.81
C GLY A 388 17.57 -14.01 6.83
N GLY A 389 18.01 -12.80 6.50
CA GLY A 389 17.78 -11.57 7.23
C GLY A 389 16.68 -10.71 6.61
N LEU A 390 16.01 -9.95 7.46
CA LEU A 390 15.00 -8.95 7.10
C LEU A 390 15.40 -7.59 7.69
N LEU A 391 15.23 -6.55 6.89
CA LEU A 391 15.27 -5.17 7.31
C LEU A 391 13.95 -4.54 6.90
N GLU A 392 13.27 -3.90 7.85
CA GLU A 392 12.07 -3.12 7.56
C GLU A 392 12.22 -1.69 8.04
N ILE A 393 11.79 -0.75 7.22
CA ILE A 393 11.70 0.68 7.55
C ILE A 393 10.23 1.04 7.62
N GLU A 394 9.78 1.47 8.80
CA GLU A 394 8.43 1.93 9.05
C GLU A 394 8.09 3.14 8.17
N LEU A 395 7.00 3.04 7.41
CA LEU A 395 6.40 4.16 6.67
C LEU A 395 5.15 4.67 7.38
N THR A 396 4.32 3.75 7.88
CA THR A 396 3.15 4.01 8.73
C THR A 396 3.01 2.93 9.79
N THR A 397 1.98 3.02 10.65
CA THR A 397 1.67 1.99 11.65
C THR A 397 1.33 0.62 11.07
N ARG A 398 1.04 0.54 9.76
CA ARG A 398 0.66 -0.69 9.06
C ARG A 398 1.46 -0.94 7.79
N LEU A 399 2.33 -0.02 7.38
CA LEU A 399 3.08 -0.13 6.14
C LEU A 399 4.58 0.02 6.42
N ALA A 400 5.38 -0.87 5.87
CA ALA A 400 6.83 -0.80 5.90
C ALA A 400 7.43 -1.04 4.52
N LEU A 401 8.56 -0.38 4.25
CA LEU A 401 9.48 -0.79 3.21
C LEU A 401 10.27 -1.99 3.73
N SER A 402 10.37 -3.06 2.94
CA SER A 402 11.06 -4.30 3.33
C SER A 402 12.24 -4.57 2.41
N LEU A 403 13.33 -5.04 3.00
CA LEU A 403 14.51 -5.58 2.34
C LEU A 403 14.78 -6.97 2.92
N ARG A 404 14.93 -7.94 2.02
CA ARG A 404 15.19 -9.35 2.33
C ARG A 404 16.50 -9.78 1.68
N VAL A 405 17.33 -10.46 2.46
CA VAL A 405 18.53 -11.15 1.98
C VAL A 405 18.53 -12.56 2.52
N GLY A 406 18.68 -13.58 1.69
CA GLY A 406 18.73 -14.95 2.19
C GLY A 406 19.29 -15.96 1.21
N GLY A 407 19.44 -17.19 1.70
CA GLY A 407 19.87 -18.34 0.92
C GLY A 407 18.77 -19.38 0.84
N THR A 408 18.74 -20.11 -0.27
CA THR A 408 17.90 -21.29 -0.45
C THR A 408 18.77 -22.53 -0.64
N TRP A 409 18.38 -23.63 0.01
CA TRP A 409 18.93 -24.97 -0.19
C TRP A 409 17.83 -25.90 -0.66
N SER A 410 18.09 -26.80 -1.59
CA SER A 410 17.10 -27.80 -2.02
C SER A 410 17.65 -29.20 -2.06
N GLN A 411 16.74 -30.15 -1.84
CA GLN A 411 17.02 -31.58 -1.88
C GLN A 411 16.32 -32.16 -3.12
N PRO A 412 17.05 -32.39 -4.23
CA PRO A 412 16.51 -33.14 -5.36
C PRO A 412 16.18 -34.58 -4.93
N SER A 413 15.27 -35.25 -5.63
CA SER A 413 14.76 -36.57 -5.25
C SER A 413 15.88 -37.59 -5.00
N GLY A 414 16.07 -37.97 -3.74
CA GLY A 414 17.08 -38.95 -3.31
C GLY A 414 18.48 -38.41 -3.01
N GLY A 415 18.70 -37.09 -3.07
CA GLY A 415 19.98 -36.44 -2.79
C GLY A 415 20.11 -35.86 -1.37
N SER A 416 21.24 -35.22 -1.08
CA SER A 416 21.41 -34.33 0.07
C SER A 416 20.91 -32.91 -0.25
N PHE A 417 20.74 -32.06 0.78
CA PHE A 417 20.50 -30.63 0.54
C PHE A 417 21.72 -29.99 -0.09
N GLU A 418 21.50 -29.24 -1.16
CA GLU A 418 22.51 -28.47 -1.87
C GLU A 418 22.16 -27.00 -1.85
N ALA A 419 23.16 -26.13 -1.79
CA ALA A 419 22.95 -24.69 -1.91
C ALA A 419 22.44 -24.36 -3.31
N GLU A 420 21.26 -23.74 -3.39
CA GLU A 420 20.61 -23.42 -4.65
C GLU A 420 20.92 -22.00 -5.09
N GLY A 421 20.93 -21.06 -4.15
CA GLY A 421 21.41 -19.70 -4.41
C GLY A 421 21.03 -18.69 -3.35
N LEU A 422 21.18 -17.42 -3.71
CA LEU A 422 21.09 -16.26 -2.83
C LEU A 422 20.08 -15.25 -3.42
N ASP A 423 19.24 -14.71 -2.55
CA ASP A 423 18.14 -13.83 -2.92
C ASP A 423 18.36 -12.45 -2.30
N LEU A 424 18.20 -11.40 -3.10
CA LEU A 424 18.17 -9.99 -2.67
C LEU A 424 16.88 -9.37 -3.19
N LEU A 425 15.90 -9.19 -2.30
CA LEU A 425 14.57 -8.71 -2.64
C LEU A 425 14.24 -7.45 -1.85
N ALA A 426 13.52 -6.53 -2.46
CA ALA A 426 13.00 -5.33 -1.80
C ALA A 426 11.53 -5.13 -2.16
N GLY A 427 10.75 -4.53 -1.27
CA GLY A 427 9.33 -4.32 -1.51
C GLY A 427 8.59 -3.72 -0.34
N VAL A 428 7.32 -4.07 -0.20
CA VAL A 428 6.43 -3.53 0.82
C VAL A 428 5.85 -4.63 1.69
N ALA A 429 5.67 -4.31 2.97
CA ALA A 429 4.98 -5.14 3.95
C ALA A 429 3.80 -4.36 4.55
N ILE A 430 2.62 -4.97 4.53
CA ILE A 430 1.35 -4.42 5.02
C ILE A 430 0.83 -5.30 6.17
N TYR A 431 0.35 -4.69 7.25
CA TYR A 431 -0.06 -5.33 8.51
C TYR A 431 -1.45 -4.91 9.03
#